data_AF-W2ZFY3-F1
#
_entry.id   AF-W2ZFY3-F1
#
_cell.length_a   1.000
_cell.length_b   1.000
_cell.length_c   1.000
_cell.angle_alpha   90.00
_cell.angle_beta   90.00
_cell.angle_gamma   90.00
#
_symmetry.space_group_name_H-M   'P 1'
#
loop_
_entity.id
_entity.type
_entity.pdbx_description
1 polymer ?
#
loop_
_entity_poly.entity_id
_entity_poly.type
_entity_poly.pdbx_seq_one_letter_code
_entity_poly.pdbx_strand_id
1 'polypeptide(L)'
;MFHMANCMRILSDQYGVVFVVTNQVTGDFDPRSNGNGLRPALGLSWSHCINQRLMIMRHKDSTRRRLDVSYSPYLPAETCAFQVTNEGVRPSDGD
;
A
#
# COMPACT_ATOMS: atom_id res chain seq x y z
N MET A 1 6.61 17.11 0.08
CA MET A 1 6.56 15.69 0.50
C MET A 1 7.48 15.40 1.68
N PHE A 2 8.80 15.55 1.52
CA PHE A 2 9.79 15.27 2.57
C PHE A 2 9.47 15.96 3.90
N HIS A 3 9.05 17.23 3.86
CA HIS A 3 8.63 17.96 5.05
C HIS A 3 7.47 17.27 5.79
N MET A 4 6.39 16.91 5.07
CA MET A 4 5.24 16.23 5.67
C MET A 4 5.62 14.86 6.25
N ALA A 5 6.42 14.07 5.52
CA ALA A 5 6.91 12.78 6.02
C ALA A 5 7.74 12.94 7.30
N ASN A 6 8.62 13.96 7.35
CA ASN A 6 9.40 14.26 8.54
C ASN A 6 8.52 14.70 9.72
N CYS A 7 7.48 15.50 9.48
CA CYS A 7 6.51 15.86 10.51
C CYS A 7 5.78 14.63 11.04
N MET A 8 5.32 13.72 10.18
CA MET A 8 4.70 12.45 10.60
C MET A 8 5.67 11.61 11.44
N ARG A 9 6.94 11.53 11.04
CA ARG A 9 7.98 10.82 11.80
C ARG A 9 8.16 11.42 13.20
N ILE A 10 8.28 12.74 13.32
CA ILE A 10 8.43 13.43 14.61
C ILE A 10 7.20 13.20 15.49
N LEU A 11 6.00 13.33 14.94
CA LEU A 11 4.75 13.11 15.69
C LEU A 11 4.58 11.65 16.12
N SER A 12 4.97 10.70 15.27
CA SER A 12 4.93 9.28 15.59
C SER A 12 5.85 8.94 16.77
N ASP A 13 7.06 9.48 16.77
CA ASP A 13 8.03 9.31 17.86
C ASP A 13 7.57 10.00 19.15
N GLN A 14 7.04 11.22 19.05
CA GLN A 14 6.61 12.01 20.21
C GLN A 14 5.37 11.43 20.90
N TYR A 15 4.42 10.89 20.14
CA TYR A 15 3.11 10.49 20.66
C TYR A 15 2.83 8.98 20.56
N GLY A 16 3.75 8.18 20.02
CA GLY A 16 3.56 6.74 19.83
C GLY A 16 2.44 6.39 18.85
N VAL A 17 2.12 7.28 17.91
CA VAL A 17 1.00 7.09 16.96
C VAL A 17 1.47 6.53 15.62
N VAL A 18 0.58 5.82 14.93
CA VAL A 18 0.83 5.27 13.59
C VAL A 18 0.12 6.13 12.54
N PHE A 19 0.84 6.49 11.48
CA PHE A 19 0.27 7.16 10.32
C PHE A 19 -0.01 6.16 9.21
N VAL A 20 -1.29 6.01 8.85
CA VAL A 20 -1.73 5.23 7.68
C VAL A 20 -2.14 6.22 6.59
N VAL A 21 -1.54 6.07 5.40
CA VAL A 21 -1.73 6.98 4.27
C VAL A 21 -2.17 6.20 3.04
N THR A 22 -3.18 6.71 2.36
CA THR A 22 -3.65 6.18 1.08
C THR A 22 -2.94 6.87 -0.06
N ASN A 23 -2.49 6.11 -1.06
CA ASN A 23 -1.91 6.65 -2.28
C ASN A 23 -2.67 6.13 -3.51
N GLN A 24 -2.77 6.97 -4.54
CA GLN A 24 -3.37 6.60 -5.81
C GLN A 24 -2.33 5.95 -6.74
N VAL A 25 -2.81 5.16 -7.68
CA VAL A 25 -1.99 4.55 -8.75
C VAL A 25 -2.35 5.18 -10.09
N THR A 26 -1.37 5.30 -10.97
CA THR A 26 -1.54 5.72 -12.36
C THR A 26 -0.99 4.67 -13.31
N GLY A 27 -1.37 4.74 -14.58
CA GLY A 27 -0.86 3.84 -15.61
C GLY A 27 0.64 4.02 -15.81
N ASP A 28 1.37 2.92 -15.85
CA ASP A 28 2.74 2.89 -16.35
C ASP A 28 2.73 2.65 -17.86
N PHE A 29 3.21 3.63 -18.60
CA PHE A 29 3.22 3.62 -20.07
C PHE A 29 4.64 3.41 -20.63
N ASP A 30 5.63 3.14 -19.78
CA ASP A 30 6.97 2.81 -20.23
C ASP A 30 6.98 1.38 -20.81
N PRO A 31 7.21 1.20 -22.12
CA PRO A 31 7.22 -0.13 -22.74
C PRO A 31 8.35 -1.04 -22.23
N ARG A 32 9.33 -0.49 -21.49
CA ARG A 32 10.42 -1.25 -20.86
C ARG A 32 10.09 -1.73 -19.46
N SER A 33 8.95 -1.31 -18.90
CA SER A 33 8.53 -1.70 -17.55
C SER A 33 7.99 -3.13 -17.57
N ASN A 34 8.59 -4.02 -16.77
CA ASN A 34 8.11 -5.39 -16.56
C ASN A 34 7.00 -5.49 -15.49
N GLY A 35 6.45 -4.36 -15.05
CA GLY A 35 5.44 -4.29 -13.99
C GLY A 35 4.04 -4.66 -14.45
N ASN A 36 3.08 -4.58 -13.53
CA ASN A 36 1.64 -4.80 -13.79
C ASN A 36 0.95 -3.64 -14.55
N GLY A 37 1.72 -2.77 -15.21
CA GLY A 37 1.22 -1.57 -15.88
C GLY A 37 0.73 -0.47 -14.93
N LEU A 38 1.01 -0.57 -13.62
CA LEU A 38 0.63 0.42 -12.62
C LEU A 38 1.87 0.99 -11.92
N ARG A 39 1.82 2.29 -11.61
CA ARG A 39 2.82 2.96 -10.77
C ARG A 39 2.15 3.77 -9.66
N PRO A 40 2.66 3.72 -8.42
CA PRO A 40 2.15 4.59 -7.35
C PRO A 40 2.48 6.06 -7.65
N ALA A 41 1.57 6.96 -7.29
CA ALA A 41 1.82 8.38 -7.40
C ALA A 41 2.98 8.83 -6.49
N LEU A 42 3.55 10.02 -6.77
CA LEU A 42 4.61 10.69 -6.00
C LEU A 42 6.01 10.06 -6.10
N GLY A 43 6.13 8.90 -6.74
CA GLY A 43 7.39 8.35 -7.23
C GLY A 43 8.44 8.00 -6.16
N LEU A 44 9.71 8.04 -6.57
CA LEU A 44 10.84 7.60 -5.74
C LEU A 44 11.00 8.44 -4.47
N SER A 45 10.82 9.75 -4.58
CA SER A 45 10.89 10.68 -3.44
C SER A 45 9.97 10.25 -2.29
N TRP A 46 8.76 9.77 -2.60
CA TRP A 46 7.85 9.25 -1.58
C TRP A 46 8.28 7.89 -1.05
N SER A 47 8.68 7.02 -1.97
CA SER A 47 9.01 5.64 -1.66
C SER A 47 10.17 5.52 -0.67
N HIS A 48 11.07 6.51 -0.64
CA HIS A 48 12.17 6.59 0.34
C HIS A 48 11.76 7.14 1.71
N CYS A 49 10.56 7.70 1.87
CA CYS A 49 10.13 8.33 3.12
C CYS A 49 9.15 7.49 3.95
N ILE A 50 8.71 6.35 3.43
CA ILE A 50 7.69 5.51 4.06
C ILE A 50 8.28 4.18 4.50
N ASN A 51 7.83 3.70 5.65
CA ASN A 51 8.38 2.50 6.26
C ASN A 51 7.87 1.22 5.59
N GLN A 52 6.60 1.21 5.18
CA GLN A 52 5.95 0.04 4.59
C GLN A 52 5.01 0.47 3.46
N ARG A 53 4.94 -0.34 2.40
CA ARG A 53 4.02 -0.17 1.27
C ARG A 53 3.19 -1.42 1.09
N LEU A 54 1.88 -1.25 1.18
CA LEU A 54 0.89 -2.29 0.92
C LEU A 54 0.12 -1.92 -0.35
N MET A 55 0.03 -2.84 -1.29
CA MET A 55 -0.73 -2.67 -2.53
C MET A 55 -2.02 -3.47 -2.43
N ILE A 56 -3.16 -2.82 -2.69
CA ILE A 56 -4.47 -3.48 -2.66
C ILE A 56 -4.99 -3.61 -4.09
N MET A 57 -5.37 -4.82 -4.48
CA MET A 57 -5.95 -5.13 -5.78
C MET A 57 -7.37 -5.68 -5.62
N ARG A 58 -8.23 -5.37 -6.59
CA ARG A 58 -9.60 -5.89 -6.64
C ARG A 58 -9.65 -7.16 -7.48
N HIS A 59 -10.30 -8.19 -6.96
CA HIS A 59 -10.73 -9.28 -7.83
C HIS A 59 -11.95 -8.83 -8.63
N LYS A 60 -11.95 -9.10 -9.94
CA LYS A 60 -13.06 -8.74 -10.82
C LYS A 60 -14.34 -9.44 -10.36
N ASP A 61 -15.46 -8.72 -10.43
CA ASP A 61 -16.81 -9.22 -10.15
C ASP A 61 -16.98 -9.87 -8.76
N SER A 62 -16.21 -9.42 -7.76
CA SER A 62 -16.23 -9.96 -6.40
C SER A 62 -16.01 -8.88 -5.34
N THR A 63 -16.44 -9.14 -4.10
CA THR A 63 -16.08 -8.36 -2.90
C THR A 63 -14.66 -8.67 -2.41
N ARG A 64 -14.03 -9.73 -2.94
CA ARG A 64 -12.68 -10.17 -2.58
C ARG A 64 -11.61 -9.22 -3.10
N ARG A 65 -10.59 -9.02 -2.29
CA ARG A 65 -9.44 -8.15 -2.49
C ARG A 65 -8.18 -8.91 -2.12
N ARG A 66 -7.07 -8.51 -2.71
CA ARG A 66 -5.74 -9.01 -2.41
C ARG A 66 -4.92 -7.84 -1.86
N LEU A 67 -4.16 -8.07 -0.80
CA LEU A 67 -3.19 -7.12 -0.26
C LEU A 67 -1.80 -7.74 -0.37
N ASP A 68 -0.88 -7.03 -0.99
CA ASP A 68 0.51 -7.44 -1.18
C ASP A 68 1.47 -6.51 -0.43
N VAL A 69 2.44 -7.09 0.28
CA VAL A 69 3.57 -6.34 0.84
C VAL A 69 4.51 -5.97 -0.31
N SER A 70 4.31 -4.77 -0.86
CA SER A 70 5.15 -4.25 -1.95
C SER A 70 6.52 -3.80 -1.46
N TYR A 71 6.62 -3.40 -0.18
CA TYR A 71 7.88 -3.09 0.48
C TYR A 71 7.70 -3.10 1.99
N SER A 72 8.65 -3.72 2.69
CA SER A 72 8.84 -3.57 4.12
C SER A 72 10.29 -3.97 4.45
N PRO A 73 10.98 -3.26 5.35
CA PRO A 73 12.28 -3.70 5.84
C PRO A 73 12.16 -4.90 6.81
N TYR A 74 10.96 -5.19 7.33
CA TYR A 74 10.74 -6.21 8.36
C TYR A 74 9.84 -7.36 7.93
N LEU A 75 9.10 -7.21 6.82
CA LEU A 75 8.18 -8.23 6.32
C LEU A 75 8.66 -8.75 4.97
N PRO A 76 8.60 -10.05 4.73
CA PRO A 76 8.84 -10.61 3.40
C PRO A 76 7.76 -10.17 2.40
N ALA A 77 8.03 -10.44 1.12
CA ALA A 77 7.04 -10.27 0.07
C ALA A 77 5.92 -11.31 0.23
N GLU A 78 4.88 -10.93 0.97
CA GLU A 78 3.72 -11.76 1.29
C GLU A 78 2.42 -11.15 0.77
N THR A 79 1.42 -12.02 0.71
CA THR A 79 0.09 -11.72 0.19
C THR A 79 -0.96 -12.24 1.15
N CYS A 80 -2.04 -11.48 1.34
CA CYS A 80 -3.26 -12.00 1.96
C CYS A 80 -4.51 -11.61 1.16
N ALA A 81 -5.56 -12.40 1.32
CA ALA A 81 -6.87 -12.11 0.77
C ALA A 81 -7.83 -11.62 1.87
N PHE A 82 -8.69 -10.68 1.49
CA PHE A 82 -9.74 -10.15 2.36
C PHE A 82 -10.98 -9.81 1.55
N GLN A 83 -12.11 -9.56 2.22
CA GLN A 83 -13.35 -9.12 1.59
C GLN A 83 -13.87 -7.84 2.23
N VAL A 84 -14.53 -7.01 1.42
CA VAL A 84 -15.21 -5.81 1.89
C VAL A 84 -16.71 -6.08 1.88
N THR A 85 -17.32 -6.04 3.05
CA THR A 85 -18.76 -6.24 3.26
C THR A 85 -19.40 -4.96 3.80
N ASN A 86 -20.72 -4.96 3.99
CA ASN A 86 -21.42 -3.85 4.65
C ASN A 86 -21.01 -3.67 6.12
N GLU A 87 -20.38 -4.70 6.74
CA GLU A 87 -19.85 -4.65 8.10
C GLU A 87 -18.36 -4.24 8.14
N GLY A 88 -17.75 -3.94 6.98
CA GLY A 88 -16.35 -3.52 6.87
C GLY A 88 -15.43 -4.59 6.27
N VAL A 89 -14.17 -4.61 6.72
CA VAL A 89 -13.13 -5.51 6.20
C VAL A 89 -13.14 -6.81 7.00
N ARG A 90 -13.23 -7.96 6.31
CA ARG A 90 -13.20 -9.30 6.92
C ARG A 90 -12.19 -10.20 6.20
N PRO A 91 -11.68 -11.26 6.85
CA PRO A 91 -11.00 -12.34 6.14
C PRO A 91 -11.88 -12.88 5.02
N SER A 92 -11.29 -13.24 3.89
CA SER A 92 -12.02 -14.01 2.90
C SER A 92 -11.98 -15.47 3.32
N ASP A 93 -13.14 -16.09 3.51
CA ASP A 93 -13.23 -17.50 3.88
C ASP A 93 -12.64 -18.36 2.73
N GLY A 94 -11.48 -19.00 2.95
CA GLY A 94 -10.90 -19.97 1.99
C GLY A 94 -9.39 -19.92 1.71
N ASP A 95 -8.54 -19.50 2.65
CA ASP A 95 -7.08 -19.76 2.60
C ASP A 95 -6.68 -20.89 3.56
#